data_AF-A0A1V5C0J5-F1
#
_entry.id   AF-A0A1V5C0J5-F1
#
_cell.length_a   1.000
_cell.length_b   1.000
_cell.length_c   1.000
_cell.angle_alpha   90.00
_cell.angle_beta   90.00
_cell.angle_gamma   90.00
#
_symmetry.space_group_name_H-M   'P 1'
#
loop_
_entity.id
_entity.type
_entity.pdbx_description
1 polymer ?
#
loop_
_entity_poly.entity_id
_entity_poly.type
_entity_poly.pdbx_seq_one_letter_code
_entity_poly.pdbx_strand_id
1 'polypeptide(L)' 'MSCMVEMFASNDHLELEIQLNAWLRAKRPRKILSIRFVADGAEYTYAVLILYLPREKHLPK' A
#
# COMPACT_ATOMS: atom_id res chain seq x y z
N MET A 1 10.98 13.33 -8.98
CA MET A 1 10.47 11.99 -8.61
C MET A 1 9.05 12.17 -8.10
N SER A 2 8.06 11.54 -8.72
CA SER A 2 6.66 11.62 -8.25
C SER A 2 6.41 10.52 -7.23
N CYS A 3 6.08 10.92 -6.00
CA CYS A 3 5.65 10.02 -4.93
C CYS A 3 4.20 9.59 -5.15
N MET A 4 3.87 8.33 -4.87
CA MET A 4 2.51 7.80 -4.90
C MET A 4 2.07 7.37 -3.50
N VAL A 5 0.75 7.37 -3.28
CA VAL A 5 0.10 6.94 -2.04
C VAL A 5 -0.86 5.80 -2.36
N GLU A 6 -0.89 4.79 -1.51
CA GLU A 6 -1.89 3.73 -1.49
C GLU A 6 -2.45 3.59 -0.07
N MET A 7 -3.74 3.31 0.06
CA MET A 7 -4.39 3.13 1.36
C MET A 7 -5.20 1.83 1.39
N PHE A 8 -5.06 1.09 2.48
CA PHE A 8 -5.83 -0.12 2.77
C PHE A 8 -6.52 0.03 4.12
N ALA A 9 -7.76 -0.44 4.23
CA ALA A 9 -8.47 -0.48 5.49
C ALA A 9 -9.33 -1.75 5.57
N SER A 10 -9.36 -2.37 6.74
CA SER A 10 -10.24 -3.50 7.03
C SER A 10 -10.50 -3.59 8.55
N ASN A 11 -11.59 -4.25 8.90
CA ASN A 11 -11.89 -4.64 10.27
C ASN A 11 -11.25 -5.98 10.66
N ASP A 12 -10.73 -6.73 9.69
CA ASP A 12 -10.00 -7.98 9.90
C ASP A 12 -8.52 -7.81 9.49
N HIS A 13 -7.63 -8.06 10.45
CA HIS A 13 -6.18 -8.06 10.24
C HIS A 13 -5.72 -9.02 9.13
N LEU A 14 -6.36 -10.19 8.99
CA LEU A 14 -5.96 -11.20 8.01
C LEU A 14 -6.31 -10.75 6.60
N GLU A 15 -7.48 -10.15 6.43
CA GLU A 15 -7.90 -9.57 5.16
C GLU A 15 -6.95 -8.44 4.74
N LEU A 16 -6.61 -7.55 5.67
CA LEU A 16 -5.67 -6.46 5.41
C LEU A 16 -4.30 -6.99 4.95
N GLU A 17 -3.79 -8.04 5.61
CA GLU A 17 -2.53 -8.68 5.24
C GLU A 17 -2.60 -9.28 3.83
N ILE A 18 -3.70 -9.96 3.48
CA ILE A 18 -3.91 -10.52 2.14
C ILE A 18 -3.91 -9.41 1.08
N GLN A 19 -4.64 -8.32 1.33
CA GLN A 19 -4.72 -7.17 0.41
C GLN A 19 -3.33 -6.53 0.19
N LEU A 20 -2.58 -6.29 1.27
CA LEU A 20 -1.23 -5.73 1.22
C LEU A 20 -0.28 -6.63 0.42
N ASN A 21 -0.32 -7.94 0.68
CA ASN A 21 0.51 -8.91 -0.02
C ASN A 21 0.17 -8.99 -1.52
N ALA A 22 -1.12 -8.99 -1.87
CA ALA A 22 -1.56 -8.96 -3.25
C ALA A 22 -1.08 -7.69 -3.97
N TRP A 23 -1.21 -6.53 -3.32
CA TRP A 23 -0.76 -5.25 -3.86
C TRP A 23 0.76 -5.21 -4.09
N LEU A 24 1.57 -5.66 -3.12
CA LEU A 24 3.03 -5.71 -3.26
C LEU A 24 3.45 -6.56 -4.48
N ARG A 25 2.80 -7.72 -4.68
CA ARG A 25 3.08 -8.61 -5.82
C ARG A 25 2.69 -8.01 -7.17
N ALA A 26 1.56 -7.30 -7.21
CA ALA A 26 1.02 -6.71 -8.43
C ALA A 26 1.73 -5.43 -8.83
N LYS A 27 1.87 -4.46 -7.91
CA LYS A 27 2.47 -3.15 -8.19
C LYS A 27 3.98 -3.17 -8.21
N ARG A 28 4.62 -4.04 -7.41
CA ARG A 28 6.08 -4.16 -7.28
C ARG A 28 6.76 -2.78 -7.19
N PRO A 29 6.42 -1.96 -6.17
CA PRO A 29 6.95 -0.61 -6.06
C PRO A 29 8.48 -0.63 -6.06
N ARG A 30 9.11 0.37 -6.69
CA ARG A 30 10.58 0.49 -6.73
C ARG A 30 11.15 0.67 -5.33
N LYS A 31 10.48 1.47 -4.50
CA LYS A 31 10.88 1.77 -3.13
C LYS A 31 9.66 2.15 -2.30
N ILE A 32 9.55 1.60 -1.10
CA ILE A 32 8.61 2.10 -0.09
C ILE A 32 9.32 3.22 0.68
N LEU A 33 8.67 4.37 0.78
CA LEU A 33 9.18 5.54 1.48
C LEU A 33 8.71 5.58 2.93
N SER A 34 7.44 5.23 3.17
CA SER A 34 6.87 5.18 4.51
C SER A 34 5.63 4.29 4.55
N ILE A 35 5.40 3.67 5.71
CA ILE A 35 4.17 2.96 6.05
C ILE A 35 3.64 3.59 7.34
N ARG A 36 2.37 3.98 7.35
CA ARG A 36 1.68 4.55 8.50
C ARG A 36 0.50 3.66 8.83
N PHE A 37 0.48 3.13 10.04
CA PHE A 37 -0.69 2.47 10.58
C PHE A 37 -1.55 3.52 11.28
N VAL A 38 -2.77 3.71 10.79
CA VAL A 38 -3.74 4.67 11.32
C VAL A 38 -4.92 3.84 11.81
N ALA A 39 -5.08 3.72 13.13
CA ALA A 39 -6.31 3.20 13.69
C ALA A 39 -7.29 4.38 13.75
N ASP A 40 -8.32 4.37 12.91
CA ASP A 40 -9.39 5.36 12.99
C ASP A 40 -10.40 4.96 14.09
N GLY A 41 -10.64 3.66 14.28
CA GLY A 41 -11.51 3.13 15.34
C GLY A 41 -12.99 3.51 15.21
N ALA A 42 -13.33 4.40 14.28
CA ALA A 42 -14.67 4.86 13.97
C ALA A 42 -15.33 4.04 12.85
N GLU A 43 -14.65 3.87 11.71
CA GLU A 43 -15.18 3.11 10.56
C GLU A 43 -14.43 1.80 10.31
N TYR A 44 -13.10 1.81 10.53
CA TYR A 44 -12.25 0.63 10.38
C TYR A 44 -11.31 0.43 11.58
N THR A 45 -11.18 -0.81 12.04
CA THR A 45 -10.25 -1.22 13.10
C THR A 45 -8.79 -1.05 12.68
N TYR A 46 -8.47 -1.33 11.41
CA TYR A 46 -7.13 -1.26 10.88
C TYR A 46 -7.10 -0.43 9.58
N ALA A 47 -6.27 0.61 9.51
CA ALA A 47 -5.93 1.27 8.25
C ALA A 47 -4.42 1.45 8.09
N VAL A 48 -3.94 1.29 6.86
CA VAL A 48 -2.53 1.37 6.48
C VAL A 48 -2.39 2.29 5.27
N LEU A 49 -1.56 3.32 5.40
CA LEU A 49 -1.18 4.22 4.33
C LEU A 49 0.27 3.98 3.92
N ILE A 50 0.51 3.79 2.62
CA ILE A 50 1.81 3.50 2.05
C ILE A 50 2.21 4.61 1.09
N LEU A 51 3.33 5.26 1.39
CA LEU A 51 4.01 6.19 0.49
C LEU A 51 5.10 5.43 -0.25
N TYR A 52 5.12 5.49 -1.59
CA TYR A 52 6.06 4.70 -2.40
C TYR A 52 6.47 5.39 -3.69
N LEU A 53 7.58 4.94 -4.27
CA LEU A 53 8.01 5.27 -5.62
C LEU A 53 7.58 4.15 -6.59
N PRO A 54 6.85 4.47 -7.67
CA PRO A 54 6.43 3.46 -8.63
C PRO A 54 7.63 2.85 -9.36
N ARG A 55 7.47 1.62 -9.84
CA ARG A 55 8.43 1.01 -10.75
C ARG A 55 8.35 1.70 -12.11
N GLU A 56 9.51 2.10 -12.64
CA GLU A 56 9.60 2.62 -14.00
C GLU A 56 9.15 1.51 -14.97
N LYS A 57 8.13 1.79 -15.77
CA LYS A 57 7.79 0.93 -16.91
C LYS A 57 8.85 1.17 -17.97
N HIS A 58 9.74 0.20 -18.19
CA HIS A 58 10.57 0.23 -19.38
C HIS A 58 9.64 0.18 -20.59
N LEU A 59 9.66 1.23 -21.41
CA LEU A 59 9.02 1.20 -22.73
C LEU A 59 9.70 0.07 -23.54
N PRO A 60 8.94 -0.81 -24.20
CA PRO A 60 9.52 -1.75 -25.14
C PRO A 60 10.21 -0.95 -26.27
N LYS A 61 11.44 -1.37 -26.61
CA LYS A 61 12.18 -0.83 -27.76
C LYS A 61 11.52 -1.26 -29.06
#